data_AF-A0A913YZJ0-F1
#
_entry.id   AF-A0A913YZJ0-F1
#
_cell.length_a   1.000
_cell.length_b   1.000
_cell.length_c   1.000
_cell.angle_alpha   90.00
_cell.angle_beta   90.00
_cell.angle_gamma   90.00
#
_symmetry.space_group_name_H-M   'P 1'
#
loop_
_entity.id
_entity.type
_entity.pdbx_description
1 polymer ?
#
loop_
_entity_poly.entity_id
_entity_poly.type
_entity_poly.pdbx_seq_one_letter_code
_entity_poly.pdbx_strand_id
1 'polypeptide(L)'
;MHELFKRQNHSQVSYSLYYSIFTKQFNLGFGHPATDACATCVKHRLTMKDPHLTEAEKRSKTAMFILHRRRACVFYDMLGRVQPEAVTLCFDMMQNMTLPRTPIGQAYYSRQLYLYLFGALVHHGVNSTQSKNDVHLYVWMEHQNKKDSNMIASAVNDCCRVRLNGTLRQKGNLRLFSDSCFGQNKNMNMIGMLSALRKSAFPDLNIEYAFPIRGHSFLPADRIFGRIEQEIRKHDSILHPKGYFDILRKYGNVYIYGEDWHALNFKELVHSYVKQQRTFKVSEARMLSLTNDQVGFKSTYAGEYCHHAVLKRGKKWTSFKPAPLGMVSTVKKAKKEDVENLLSAIGASGDVMAFYNNALSNTTDSTKDVEDEHSSESEDDSVDHEQ
;
A
#
# COMPACT_ATOMS: atom_id res chain seq x y z
N MET A 1 9.17 -23.99 -23.44
CA MET A 1 10.42 -24.72 -23.12
C MET A 1 10.20 -26.22 -22.94
N HIS A 2 9.39 -26.69 -21.99
CA HIS A 2 9.09 -28.13 -21.85
C HIS A 2 8.48 -28.76 -23.11
N GLU A 3 7.51 -28.09 -23.74
CA GLU A 3 6.92 -28.59 -24.99
C GLU A 3 7.93 -28.65 -26.15
N LEU A 4 8.82 -27.65 -26.25
CA LEU A 4 9.89 -27.64 -27.26
C LEU A 4 10.87 -28.79 -27.02
N PHE A 5 11.23 -29.05 -25.76
CA PHE A 5 12.09 -30.18 -25.38
C PHE A 5 11.47 -31.52 -25.79
N LYS A 6 10.16 -31.73 -25.55
CA LYS A 6 9.45 -32.94 -26.00
C LYS A 6 9.44 -33.08 -27.52
N ARG A 7 9.22 -31.98 -28.24
CA ARG A 7 9.18 -31.97 -29.71
C ARG A 7 10.55 -32.28 -30.33
N GLN A 8 11.64 -31.83 -29.72
CA GLN A 8 13.00 -32.09 -30.23
C GLN A 8 13.55 -33.47 -29.83
N ASN A 9 13.22 -33.97 -28.65
CA ASN A 9 13.83 -35.18 -28.10
C ASN A 9 12.91 -36.41 -28.17
N HIS A 10 11.76 -36.31 -28.84
CA HIS A 10 10.78 -37.39 -29.07
C HIS A 10 10.46 -38.26 -27.83
N SER A 11 10.57 -37.69 -26.63
CA SER A 11 10.46 -38.40 -25.36
C SER A 11 9.35 -37.80 -24.50
N GLN A 12 8.54 -38.68 -23.91
CA GLN A 12 7.50 -38.28 -22.96
C GLN A 12 8.10 -38.10 -21.57
N VAL A 13 8.53 -36.88 -21.27
CA VAL A 13 8.98 -36.48 -19.93
C VAL A 13 7.89 -35.66 -19.24
N SER A 14 7.56 -35.99 -17.99
CA SER A 14 6.62 -35.20 -17.19
C SER A 14 7.17 -33.79 -16.92
N TYR A 15 6.29 -32.79 -16.81
CA TYR A 15 6.74 -31.42 -16.51
C TYR A 15 7.49 -31.35 -15.17
N SER A 16 7.04 -32.11 -14.18
CA SER A 16 7.69 -32.19 -12.86
C SER A 16 9.13 -32.70 -12.94
N LEU A 17 9.37 -33.76 -13.73
CA LEU A 17 10.72 -34.30 -13.90
C LEU A 17 11.62 -33.31 -14.66
N TYR A 18 11.13 -32.75 -15.77
CA TYR A 18 11.81 -31.71 -16.53
C TYR A 18 12.16 -30.50 -15.65
N TYR A 19 11.19 -29.99 -14.88
CA TYR A 19 11.41 -28.87 -13.96
C TYR A 19 12.44 -29.22 -12.89
N SER A 20 12.34 -30.42 -12.28
CA SER A 20 13.25 -30.84 -11.20
C SER A 20 14.71 -30.97 -11.63
N ILE A 21 14.95 -31.50 -12.83
CA ILE A 21 16.30 -31.66 -13.38
C ILE A 21 16.91 -30.28 -13.62
N PHE A 22 16.19 -29.42 -14.35
CA PHE A 22 16.69 -28.10 -14.72
C PHE A 22 16.85 -27.18 -13.50
N THR A 23 15.97 -27.25 -12.50
CA THR A 23 16.08 -26.43 -11.29
C THR A 23 17.09 -26.98 -10.29
N LYS A 24 17.17 -28.29 -10.06
CA LYS A 24 18.01 -28.89 -9.00
C LYS A 24 19.40 -29.29 -9.49
N GLN A 25 19.54 -29.75 -10.74
CA GLN A 25 20.81 -30.23 -11.27
C GLN A 25 21.53 -29.17 -12.09
N PHE A 26 20.79 -28.33 -12.84
CA PHE A 26 21.37 -27.27 -13.67
C PHE A 26 21.25 -25.87 -13.06
N ASN A 27 20.58 -25.72 -11.91
CA ASN A 27 20.35 -24.45 -11.23
C ASN A 27 19.72 -23.36 -12.14
N LEU A 28 18.87 -23.78 -13.08
CA LEU A 28 18.14 -22.92 -14.00
C LEU A 28 16.75 -22.61 -13.41
N GLY A 29 16.49 -21.33 -13.15
CA GLY A 29 15.18 -20.87 -12.70
C GLY A 29 14.23 -20.64 -13.88
N PHE A 30 13.05 -21.28 -13.85
CA PHE A 30 11.95 -20.95 -14.75
C PHE A 30 11.09 -19.88 -14.08
N GLY A 31 11.30 -18.61 -14.46
CA GLY A 31 10.47 -17.50 -14.02
C GLY A 31 9.46 -17.12 -15.09
N HIS A 32 8.25 -16.73 -14.67
CA HIS A 32 7.41 -15.88 -15.50
C HIS A 32 8.06 -14.48 -15.63
N PRO A 33 7.74 -13.71 -16.68
CA PRO A 33 8.16 -12.31 -16.74
C PRO A 33 7.83 -11.62 -15.42
N ALA A 34 8.82 -10.96 -14.82
CA ALA A 34 8.61 -10.29 -13.55
C ALA A 34 7.67 -9.10 -13.76
N THR A 35 6.50 -9.13 -13.12
CA THR A 35 5.65 -7.95 -12.92
C THR A 35 6.21 -7.14 -11.74
N ASP A 36 6.10 -5.81 -11.79
CA ASP A 36 6.59 -4.89 -10.75
C ASP A 36 8.08 -5.00 -10.40
N ALA A 37 8.92 -5.26 -11.41
CA ALA A 37 10.36 -5.37 -11.21
C ALA A 37 11.00 -4.02 -10.83
N CYS A 38 11.92 -4.04 -9.86
CA CYS A 38 12.74 -2.88 -9.53
C CYS A 38 13.54 -2.37 -10.75
N ALA A 39 13.29 -1.13 -11.16
CA ALA A 39 13.97 -0.48 -12.29
C ALA A 39 15.50 -0.50 -12.15
N THR A 40 16.03 -0.28 -10.93
CA THR A 40 17.48 -0.35 -10.67
C THR A 40 18.04 -1.76 -10.87
N CYS A 41 17.31 -2.80 -10.42
CA CYS A 41 17.69 -4.19 -10.68
C CYS A 41 17.70 -4.50 -12.18
N VAL A 42 16.67 -4.06 -12.92
CA VAL A 42 16.57 -4.25 -14.36
C VAL A 42 17.72 -3.53 -15.07
N LYS A 43 17.96 -2.25 -14.75
CA LYS A 43 19.07 -1.46 -15.29
C LYS A 43 20.41 -2.17 -15.09
N HIS A 44 20.73 -2.60 -13.86
CA HIS A 44 21.98 -3.30 -13.60
C HIS A 44 22.09 -4.61 -14.39
N ARG A 45 21.02 -5.41 -14.47
CA ARG A 45 21.01 -6.67 -15.24
C ARG A 45 21.21 -6.43 -16.73
N LEU A 46 20.60 -5.39 -17.30
CA LEU A 46 20.78 -5.02 -18.70
C LEU A 46 22.21 -4.55 -18.95
N THR A 47 22.73 -3.65 -18.12
CA THR A 47 24.11 -3.17 -18.24
C THR A 47 25.11 -4.32 -18.13
N MET A 48 24.95 -5.26 -17.20
CA MET A 48 25.88 -6.41 -17.07
C MET A 48 25.89 -7.37 -18.27
N LYS A 49 24.90 -7.27 -19.18
CA LYS A 49 24.82 -8.05 -20.43
C LYS A 49 25.43 -7.34 -21.63
N ASP A 50 25.84 -6.07 -21.48
CA ASP A 50 26.45 -5.31 -22.55
C ASP A 50 27.81 -5.95 -22.95
N PRO A 51 27.97 -6.38 -24.22
CA PRO A 51 29.19 -7.03 -24.68
C PRO A 51 30.40 -6.07 -24.77
N HIS A 52 30.18 -4.76 -24.70
CA HIS A 52 31.23 -3.75 -24.81
C HIS A 52 31.87 -3.36 -23.47
N LEU A 53 31.40 -3.90 -22.35
CA LEU A 53 31.97 -3.60 -21.04
C LEU A 53 33.35 -4.25 -20.86
N THR A 54 34.29 -3.49 -20.33
CA THR A 54 35.53 -4.04 -19.80
C THR A 54 35.27 -4.91 -18.57
N GLU A 55 36.18 -5.82 -18.26
CA GLU A 55 36.09 -6.66 -17.06
C GLU A 55 36.04 -5.83 -15.76
N ALA A 56 36.74 -4.70 -15.70
CA ALA A 56 36.71 -3.81 -14.55
C ALA A 56 35.34 -3.16 -14.35
N GLU A 57 34.71 -2.67 -15.43
CA GLU A 57 33.38 -2.08 -15.37
C GLU A 57 32.33 -3.13 -15.02
N LYS A 58 32.43 -4.32 -15.60
CA LYS A 58 31.52 -5.44 -15.31
C LYS A 58 31.58 -5.83 -13.82
N ARG A 59 32.78 -5.90 -13.23
CA ARG A 59 32.96 -6.12 -11.78
C ARG A 59 32.32 -5.00 -10.95
N SER A 60 32.55 -3.75 -11.33
CA SER A 60 31.96 -2.58 -10.65
C SER A 60 30.43 -2.61 -10.68
N LYS A 61 29.81 -2.83 -11.84
CA LYS A 61 28.34 -2.93 -11.97
C LYS A 61 27.77 -4.12 -11.20
N THR A 62 28.48 -5.24 -11.17
CA THR A 62 28.12 -6.42 -10.37
C THR A 62 28.13 -6.09 -8.88
N ALA A 63 29.17 -5.40 -8.40
CA ALA A 63 29.26 -4.96 -7.01
C ALA A 63 28.12 -3.99 -6.65
N MET A 64 27.80 -3.02 -7.52
CA MET A 64 26.66 -2.11 -7.33
C MET A 64 25.32 -2.87 -7.25
N PHE A 65 25.11 -3.87 -8.12
CA PHE A 65 23.91 -4.69 -8.10
C PHE A 65 23.77 -5.50 -6.80
N ILE A 66 24.86 -6.13 -6.36
CA ILE A 66 24.91 -6.87 -5.09
C ILE A 66 24.59 -5.92 -3.92
N LEU A 67 25.22 -4.73 -3.90
CA LEU A 67 24.98 -3.73 -2.85
C LEU A 67 23.52 -3.26 -2.84
N HIS A 68 22.94 -2.97 -4.01
CA HIS A 68 21.53 -2.58 -4.13
C HIS A 68 20.60 -3.66 -3.56
N ARG A 69 20.82 -4.93 -3.91
CA ARG A 69 20.03 -6.05 -3.39
C ARG A 69 20.22 -6.23 -1.88
N ARG A 70 21.45 -6.15 -1.37
CA ARG A 70 21.72 -6.22 0.07
C ARG A 70 21.00 -5.11 0.82
N ARG A 71 21.03 -3.87 0.31
CA ARG A 71 20.27 -2.75 0.87
C ARG A 71 18.77 -3.03 0.89
N ALA A 72 18.21 -3.61 -0.17
CA ALA A 72 16.80 -4.01 -0.20
C ALA A 72 16.48 -5.08 0.87
N CYS A 73 17.39 -6.05 1.09
CA CYS A 73 17.22 -7.09 2.11
C CYS A 73 17.13 -6.53 3.53
N VAL A 74 17.82 -5.42 3.85
CA VAL A 74 17.79 -4.84 5.20
C VAL A 74 16.35 -4.49 5.64
N PHE A 75 15.49 -4.08 4.72
CA PHE A 75 14.07 -3.85 5.01
C PHE A 75 13.39 -5.11 5.58
N TYR A 76 13.63 -6.25 4.95
CA TYR A 76 13.07 -7.54 5.36
C TYR A 76 13.73 -8.06 6.64
N ASP A 77 15.03 -7.83 6.82
CA ASP A 77 15.71 -8.16 8.07
C ASP A 77 15.11 -7.38 9.24
N MET A 78 14.83 -6.09 9.06
CA MET A 78 14.14 -5.28 10.07
C MET A 78 12.72 -5.78 10.30
N LEU A 79 11.96 -6.03 9.24
CA LEU A 79 10.59 -6.52 9.33
C LEU A 79 10.53 -7.86 10.10
N GLY A 80 11.45 -8.78 9.82
CA GLY A 80 11.50 -10.09 10.44
C GLY A 80 11.97 -10.09 11.90
N ARG A 81 12.77 -9.10 12.31
CA ARG A 81 13.22 -8.91 13.70
C ARG A 81 12.14 -8.20 14.52
N VAL A 82 11.06 -8.91 14.84
CA VAL A 82 10.01 -8.40 15.71
C VAL A 82 10.54 -8.31 17.15
N GLN A 83 10.25 -7.18 17.80
CA GLN A 83 10.67 -6.90 19.17
C GLN A 83 9.53 -7.26 20.14
N PRO A 84 9.80 -7.97 21.26
CA PRO A 84 8.78 -8.31 22.25
C PRO A 84 7.99 -7.09 22.76
N GLU A 85 8.69 -5.99 22.98
CA GLU A 85 8.21 -4.68 23.42
C GLU A 85 7.72 -3.77 22.28
N ALA A 86 7.49 -4.32 21.08
CA ALA A 86 6.91 -3.56 19.97
C ALA A 86 5.67 -4.23 19.37
N VAL A 87 4.72 -3.41 18.94
CA VAL A 87 3.73 -3.80 17.94
C VAL A 87 4.36 -3.54 16.58
N THR A 88 4.52 -4.58 15.76
CA THR A 88 4.94 -4.41 14.36
C THR A 88 3.70 -4.45 13.48
N LEU A 89 3.37 -3.34 12.82
CA LEU A 89 2.19 -3.19 11.98
C LEU A 89 2.63 -3.00 10.52
N CYS A 90 2.17 -3.90 9.66
CA CYS A 90 2.39 -3.82 8.22
C CYS A 90 1.09 -3.49 7.52
N PHE A 91 1.10 -2.55 6.59
CA PHE A 91 -0.13 -2.18 5.91
C PHE A 91 0.08 -1.78 4.48
N ASP A 92 -0.95 -2.06 3.68
CA ASP A 92 -0.97 -1.75 2.25
C ASP A 92 -2.42 -1.69 1.73
N MET A 93 -2.57 -1.21 0.50
CA MET A 93 -3.82 -1.20 -0.25
C MET A 93 -3.87 -2.41 -1.18
N MET A 94 -5.00 -3.12 -1.15
CA MET A 94 -5.29 -4.12 -2.18
C MET A 94 -5.62 -3.42 -3.51
N GLN A 95 -5.46 -4.13 -4.63
CA GLN A 95 -6.05 -3.73 -5.90
C GLN A 95 -7.55 -3.45 -5.73
N ASN A 96 -8.05 -2.40 -6.40
CA ASN A 96 -9.46 -2.00 -6.33
C ASN A 96 -10.35 -3.18 -6.75
N MET A 97 -11.33 -3.52 -5.91
CA MET A 97 -12.38 -4.48 -6.27
C MET A 97 -13.49 -3.77 -7.03
N THR A 98 -14.15 -4.46 -7.95
CA THR A 98 -15.18 -3.88 -8.83
C THR A 98 -16.59 -4.32 -8.47
N LEU A 99 -17.54 -3.41 -8.60
CA LEU A 99 -18.97 -3.63 -8.40
C LEU A 99 -19.78 -2.96 -9.52
N PRO A 100 -20.76 -3.65 -10.14
CA PRO A 100 -21.05 -5.08 -9.99
C PRO A 100 -19.97 -5.94 -10.64
N ARG A 101 -19.42 -6.94 -9.95
CA ARG A 101 -18.59 -7.97 -10.58
C ARG A 101 -19.50 -8.97 -11.28
N THR A 102 -19.26 -9.24 -12.56
CA THR A 102 -20.07 -10.13 -13.39
C THR A 102 -19.21 -10.72 -14.51
N PRO A 103 -19.50 -11.95 -15.00
CA PRO A 103 -18.71 -12.59 -16.05
C PRO A 103 -19.10 -12.14 -17.48
N ILE A 104 -20.09 -11.25 -17.64
CA ILE A 104 -20.52 -10.81 -18.99
C ILE A 104 -19.42 -10.02 -19.69
N GLY A 105 -19.28 -10.21 -21.01
CA GLY A 105 -18.23 -9.56 -21.81
C GLY A 105 -18.27 -8.03 -21.77
N GLN A 106 -19.45 -7.43 -21.60
CA GLN A 106 -19.58 -5.96 -21.46
C GLN A 106 -18.79 -5.41 -20.28
N ALA A 107 -18.70 -6.15 -19.17
CA ALA A 107 -18.02 -5.68 -17.97
C ALA A 107 -16.51 -5.45 -18.17
N TYR A 108 -15.89 -6.10 -19.17
CA TYR A 108 -14.47 -5.87 -19.49
C TYR A 108 -14.21 -4.48 -20.08
N TYR A 109 -15.22 -3.88 -20.74
CA TYR A 109 -15.11 -2.59 -21.41
C TYR A 109 -15.86 -1.47 -20.68
N SER A 110 -16.57 -1.80 -19.61
CA SER A 110 -17.38 -0.86 -18.83
C SER A 110 -16.66 -0.44 -17.54
N ARG A 111 -16.82 0.82 -17.15
CA ARG A 111 -16.39 1.28 -15.83
C ARG A 111 -17.31 0.69 -14.78
N GLN A 112 -16.71 0.16 -13.71
CA GLN A 112 -17.42 -0.36 -12.55
C GLN A 112 -17.10 0.51 -11.33
N LEU A 113 -17.97 0.47 -10.33
CA LEU A 113 -17.76 1.14 -9.05
C LEU A 113 -16.64 0.43 -8.28
N TYR A 114 -15.75 1.20 -7.65
CA TYR A 114 -14.70 0.61 -6.83
C TYR A 114 -15.10 0.43 -5.37
N LEU A 115 -14.73 -0.74 -4.83
CA LEU A 115 -14.62 -1.02 -3.41
C LEU A 115 -13.13 -1.06 -3.06
N TYR A 116 -12.72 -0.19 -2.15
CA TYR A 116 -11.35 -0.09 -1.69
C TYR A 116 -11.15 -0.93 -0.43
N LEU A 117 -10.01 -1.62 -0.35
CA LEU A 117 -9.59 -2.38 0.82
C LEU A 117 -8.20 -1.94 1.26
N PHE A 118 -8.14 -1.42 2.48
CA PHE A 118 -6.89 -1.19 3.21
C PHE A 118 -6.70 -2.30 4.24
N GLY A 119 -5.56 -2.99 4.19
CA GLY A 119 -5.22 -4.04 5.15
C GLY A 119 -4.12 -3.57 6.09
N ALA A 120 -4.37 -3.62 7.40
CA ALA A 120 -3.37 -3.41 8.44
C ALA A 120 -3.19 -4.69 9.26
N LEU A 121 -1.97 -5.21 9.32
CA LEU A 121 -1.65 -6.52 9.88
C LEU A 121 -0.64 -6.39 11.00
N VAL A 122 -0.97 -6.96 12.17
CA VAL A 122 0.01 -7.14 13.24
C VAL A 122 0.93 -8.30 12.89
N HIS A 123 2.19 -8.01 12.65
CA HIS A 123 3.22 -8.98 12.27
C HIS A 123 3.97 -9.48 13.51
N HIS A 124 4.01 -10.82 13.68
CA HIS A 124 4.67 -11.49 14.80
C HIS A 124 6.02 -12.13 14.43
N GLY A 125 6.54 -11.86 13.24
CA GLY A 125 7.87 -12.27 12.79
C GLY A 125 7.84 -13.33 11.69
N VAL A 126 9.04 -13.72 11.26
CA VAL A 126 9.19 -14.73 10.22
C VAL A 126 8.71 -16.09 10.75
N ASN A 127 7.92 -16.80 9.94
CA ASN A 127 7.32 -18.10 10.28
C ASN A 127 6.30 -18.10 11.43
N SER A 128 5.95 -16.93 11.99
CA SER A 128 4.84 -16.85 12.94
C SER A 128 3.51 -17.15 12.25
N THR A 129 2.61 -17.84 12.93
CA THR A 129 1.24 -18.03 12.44
C THR A 129 0.49 -16.71 12.53
N GLN A 130 -0.04 -16.25 11.40
CA GLN A 130 -0.92 -15.08 11.37
C GLN A 130 -2.34 -15.50 11.78
N SER A 131 -2.82 -14.99 12.91
CA SER A 131 -4.21 -15.17 13.32
C SER A 131 -5.12 -14.22 12.55
N LYS A 132 -6.39 -14.59 12.42
CA LYS A 132 -7.44 -13.70 11.89
C LYS A 132 -7.54 -12.40 12.71
N ASN A 133 -7.31 -12.48 14.03
CA ASN A 133 -7.40 -11.33 14.92
C ASN A 133 -6.34 -10.26 14.66
N ASP A 134 -5.22 -10.65 14.04
CA ASP A 134 -4.14 -9.74 13.70
C ASP A 134 -4.40 -8.95 12.41
N VAL A 135 -5.41 -9.34 11.64
CA VAL A 135 -5.71 -8.78 10.32
C VAL A 135 -6.88 -7.82 10.45
N HIS A 136 -6.62 -6.54 10.21
CA HIS A 136 -7.60 -5.45 10.26
C HIS A 136 -7.86 -4.94 8.84
N LEU A 137 -9.08 -5.13 8.34
CA LEU A 137 -9.48 -4.87 6.97
C LEU A 137 -10.47 -3.71 6.94
N TYR A 138 -10.03 -2.54 6.47
CA TYR A 138 -10.86 -1.35 6.36
C TYR A 138 -11.40 -1.23 4.94
N VAL A 139 -12.72 -1.12 4.82
CA VAL A 139 -13.40 -1.05 3.52
C VAL A 139 -14.23 0.21 3.39
N TRP A 140 -14.17 0.82 2.21
CA TRP A 140 -15.01 1.93 1.81
C TRP A 140 -15.20 1.93 0.29
N MET A 141 -16.26 2.59 -0.16
CA MET A 141 -16.66 2.65 -1.55
C MET A 141 -16.24 3.98 -2.18
N GLU A 142 -16.05 3.96 -3.51
CA GLU A 142 -15.73 5.15 -4.31
C GLU A 142 -16.76 6.28 -4.21
N HIS A 143 -18.03 5.96 -3.96
CA HIS A 143 -19.06 6.97 -3.73
C HIS A 143 -19.04 7.57 -2.32
N GLN A 144 -18.34 6.93 -1.37
CA GLN A 144 -18.21 7.42 0.00
C GLN A 144 -17.02 8.37 0.12
N ASN A 145 -15.86 7.96 -0.38
CA ASN A 145 -14.63 8.76 -0.36
C ASN A 145 -13.59 8.22 -1.35
N LYS A 146 -12.68 9.10 -1.76
CA LYS A 146 -11.54 8.75 -2.62
C LYS A 146 -10.50 7.89 -1.91
N LYS A 147 -9.66 7.20 -2.69
CA LYS A 147 -8.49 6.47 -2.21
C LYS A 147 -7.30 7.41 -2.01
N ASP A 148 -7.22 8.11 -0.87
CA ASP A 148 -6.16 9.09 -0.59
C ASP A 148 -5.55 8.96 0.82
N SER A 149 -4.49 9.76 1.06
CA SER A 149 -3.81 9.83 2.36
C SER A 149 -4.70 10.15 3.56
N ASN A 150 -5.86 10.81 3.40
CA ASN A 150 -6.78 11.08 4.52
C ASN A 150 -7.44 9.77 4.97
N MET A 151 -7.93 8.97 4.01
CA MET A 151 -8.52 7.66 4.32
C MET A 151 -7.48 6.72 4.94
N ILE A 152 -6.27 6.69 4.39
CA ILE A 152 -5.19 5.83 4.92
C ILE A 152 -4.77 6.27 6.33
N ALA A 153 -4.49 7.56 6.55
CA ALA A 153 -4.11 8.07 7.87
C ALA A 153 -5.22 7.83 8.90
N SER A 154 -6.49 7.94 8.50
CA SER A 154 -7.63 7.66 9.37
C SER A 154 -7.75 6.19 9.74
N ALA A 155 -7.58 5.28 8.78
CA ALA A 155 -7.62 3.84 9.04
C ALA A 155 -6.46 3.40 9.97
N VAL A 156 -5.24 3.92 9.76
CA VAL A 156 -4.10 3.66 10.67
C VAL A 156 -4.37 4.24 12.06
N ASN A 157 -4.94 5.44 12.14
CA ASN A 157 -5.32 6.07 13.41
C ASN A 157 -6.39 5.25 14.15
N ASP A 158 -7.43 4.76 13.49
CA ASP A 158 -8.45 3.88 14.08
C ASP A 158 -7.82 2.57 14.56
N CYS A 159 -6.98 1.95 13.72
CA CYS A 159 -6.27 0.74 14.05
C CYS A 159 -5.45 0.89 15.33
N CYS A 160 -4.68 1.96 15.46
CA CYS A 160 -3.87 2.21 16.65
C CYS A 160 -4.73 2.61 17.85
N ARG A 161 -5.63 3.58 17.72
CA ARG A 161 -6.37 4.18 18.85
C ARG A 161 -7.50 3.30 19.37
N VAL A 162 -8.14 2.53 18.50
CA VAL A 162 -9.33 1.75 18.84
C VAL A 162 -8.98 0.27 18.89
N ARG A 163 -8.45 -0.29 17.79
CA ARG A 163 -8.29 -1.75 17.66
C ARG A 163 -7.10 -2.30 18.44
N LEU A 164 -6.02 -1.54 18.50
CA LEU A 164 -4.74 -1.94 19.13
C LEU A 164 -4.45 -1.15 20.42
N ASN A 165 -5.44 -0.46 21.00
CA ASN A 165 -5.23 0.43 22.14
C ASN A 165 -4.55 -0.26 23.32
N GLY A 166 -5.10 -1.39 23.77
CA GLY A 166 -4.55 -2.15 24.90
C GLY A 166 -3.14 -2.64 24.64
N THR A 167 -2.89 -3.23 23.47
CA THR A 167 -1.59 -3.78 23.09
C THR A 167 -0.53 -2.67 22.98
N LEU A 168 -0.87 -1.52 22.39
CA LEU A 168 0.07 -0.40 22.26
C LEU A 168 0.42 0.22 23.60
N ARG A 169 -0.55 0.32 24.54
CA ARG A 169 -0.28 0.77 25.92
C ARG A 169 0.65 -0.16 26.68
N GLN A 170 0.56 -1.46 26.42
CA GLN A 170 1.41 -2.46 27.08
C GLN A 170 2.84 -2.47 26.53
N LYS A 171 3.02 -2.30 25.22
CA LYS A 171 4.33 -2.49 24.57
C LYS A 171 5.20 -1.24 24.55
N GLY A 172 4.65 -0.04 24.39
CA GLY A 172 5.42 1.21 24.39
C GLY A 172 6.21 1.51 23.10
N ASN A 173 6.30 0.57 22.15
CA ASN A 173 6.87 0.81 20.82
C ASN A 173 5.93 0.36 19.68
N LEU A 174 5.92 1.13 18.59
CA LEU A 174 5.17 0.85 17.36
C LEU A 174 6.13 0.92 16.17
N ARG A 175 6.19 -0.17 15.41
CA ARG A 175 7.01 -0.28 14.20
C ARG A 175 6.09 -0.42 13.01
N LEU A 176 6.15 0.53 12.09
CA LEU A 176 5.31 0.64 10.91
C LEU A 176 6.10 0.22 9.67
N PHE A 177 5.47 -0.56 8.81
CA PHE A 177 6.00 -0.97 7.52
C PHE A 177 4.92 -0.81 6.46
N SER A 178 5.21 -0.03 5.42
CA SER A 178 4.30 0.19 4.30
C SER A 178 5.08 0.28 3.00
N ASP A 179 4.37 0.37 1.88
CA ASP A 179 4.95 0.76 0.61
C ASP A 179 5.46 2.23 0.65
N SER A 180 6.12 2.66 -0.43
CA SER A 180 6.62 4.04 -0.56
C SER A 180 5.65 4.97 -1.33
N CYS A 181 4.34 4.69 -1.34
CA CYS A 181 3.38 5.50 -2.08
C CYS A 181 3.21 6.88 -1.44
N PHE A 182 3.53 7.95 -2.18
CA PHE A 182 3.43 9.32 -1.69
C PHE A 182 1.98 9.76 -1.47
N GLY A 183 1.07 9.42 -2.39
CA GLY A 183 -0.35 9.78 -2.28
C GLY A 183 -1.07 9.14 -1.09
N GLN A 184 -0.47 8.14 -0.44
CA GLN A 184 -1.10 7.30 0.58
C GLN A 184 -0.30 7.26 1.89
N ASN A 185 0.91 6.68 1.86
CA ASN A 185 1.64 6.24 3.05
C ASN A 185 2.81 7.15 3.42
N LYS A 186 3.58 7.59 2.43
CA LYS A 186 4.87 8.29 2.61
C LYS A 186 4.74 9.79 2.39
N ASN A 187 3.95 10.43 3.26
CA ASN A 187 3.65 11.85 3.19
C ASN A 187 3.53 12.50 4.57
N MET A 188 3.42 13.82 4.60
CA MET A 188 3.31 14.58 5.84
C MET A 188 1.97 14.39 6.56
N ASN A 189 0.90 13.97 5.86
CA ASN A 189 -0.39 13.71 6.48
C ASN A 189 -0.28 12.52 7.46
N MET A 190 0.40 11.46 7.02
CA MET A 190 0.72 10.30 7.84
C MET A 190 1.63 10.67 9.03
N ILE A 191 2.71 11.44 8.78
CA ILE A 191 3.63 11.88 9.85
C ILE A 191 2.91 12.75 10.88
N GLY A 192 2.07 13.70 10.43
CA GLY A 192 1.31 14.57 11.30
C GLY A 192 0.26 13.81 12.11
N MET A 193 -0.44 12.86 11.49
CA MET A 193 -1.34 11.95 12.20
C MET A 193 -0.60 11.15 13.28
N LEU A 194 0.53 10.51 12.96
CA LEU A 194 1.31 9.72 13.93
C LEU A 194 1.87 10.57 15.08
N SER A 195 2.30 11.80 14.78
CA SER A 195 2.77 12.75 15.79
C SER A 195 1.64 13.13 16.77
N ALA A 196 0.45 13.43 16.23
CA ALA A 196 -0.73 13.73 17.04
C ALA A 196 -1.23 12.52 17.83
N LEU A 197 -1.19 11.32 17.23
CA LEU A 197 -1.53 10.05 17.87
C LEU A 197 -0.69 9.81 19.13
N ARG A 198 0.63 9.96 19.02
CA ARG A 198 1.55 9.87 20.15
C ARG A 198 1.17 10.87 21.24
N LYS A 199 1.00 12.15 20.88
CA LYS A 199 0.80 13.22 21.86
C LYS A 199 -0.57 13.21 22.54
N SER A 200 -1.61 12.69 21.88
CA SER A 200 -2.98 12.69 22.39
C SER A 200 -3.41 11.37 23.04
N ALA A 201 -2.88 10.23 22.59
CA ALA A 201 -3.35 8.91 23.04
C ALA A 201 -2.26 8.05 23.69
N PHE A 202 -1.00 8.19 23.24
CA PHE A 202 0.12 7.35 23.69
C PHE A 202 1.41 8.17 23.92
N PRO A 203 1.47 9.00 24.99
CA PRO A 203 2.55 9.99 25.18
C PRO A 203 3.98 9.41 25.20
N ASP A 204 4.12 8.16 25.63
CA ASP A 204 5.40 7.45 25.76
C ASP A 204 5.69 6.51 24.58
N LEU A 205 4.81 6.47 23.57
CA LEU A 205 4.96 5.58 22.42
C LEU A 205 6.09 6.06 21.51
N ASN A 206 7.06 5.20 21.25
CA ASN A 206 8.04 5.41 20.19
C ASN A 206 7.53 4.81 18.89
N ILE A 207 7.55 5.60 17.82
CA ILE A 207 7.12 5.14 16.50
C ILE A 207 8.33 5.10 15.58
N GLU A 208 8.63 3.96 14.99
CA GLU A 208 9.55 3.83 13.86
C GLU A 208 8.75 3.45 12.61
N TYR A 209 9.07 4.06 11.47
CA TYR A 209 8.36 3.82 10.23
C TYR A 209 9.35 3.59 9.09
N ALA A 210 9.38 2.36 8.58
CA ALA A 210 10.30 1.92 7.54
C ALA A 210 9.60 1.81 6.18
N PHE A 211 10.34 2.19 5.13
CA PHE A 211 9.88 2.17 3.74
C PHE A 211 10.83 1.35 2.87
N PRO A 212 10.33 0.45 2.00
CA PRO A 212 11.15 -0.39 1.16
C PRO A 212 11.84 0.41 0.04
N ILE A 213 12.84 -0.20 -0.59
CA ILE A 213 13.34 0.27 -1.88
C ILE A 213 12.26 -0.02 -2.93
N ARG A 214 11.91 0.96 -3.76
CA ARG A 214 10.89 0.80 -4.81
C ARG A 214 11.16 -0.43 -5.69
N GLY A 215 10.11 -1.21 -5.95
CA GLY A 215 10.19 -2.50 -6.66
C GLY A 215 10.78 -3.65 -5.84
N HIS A 216 10.92 -3.47 -4.52
CA HIS A 216 11.25 -4.51 -3.54
C HIS A 216 10.27 -4.48 -2.36
N SER A 217 9.00 -4.18 -2.61
CA SER A 217 7.98 -3.85 -1.59
C SER A 217 7.02 -5.00 -1.27
N PHE A 218 7.50 -6.24 -1.18
CA PHE A 218 6.62 -7.35 -0.79
C PHE A 218 6.34 -7.30 0.72
N LEU A 219 5.12 -6.98 1.10
CA LEU A 219 4.67 -6.85 2.48
C LEU A 219 3.91 -8.10 2.93
N PRO A 220 3.81 -8.37 4.25
CA PRO A 220 2.95 -9.42 4.77
C PRO A 220 1.48 -9.26 4.35
N ALA A 221 1.02 -8.02 4.13
CA ALA A 221 -0.30 -7.69 3.62
C ALA A 221 -0.59 -8.35 2.25
N ASP A 222 0.39 -8.35 1.34
CA ASP A 222 0.26 -8.93 -0.01
C ASP A 222 -0.12 -10.40 0.02
N ARG A 223 0.39 -11.15 1.02
CA ARG A 223 0.04 -12.56 1.19
C ARG A 223 -1.42 -12.74 1.56
N ILE A 224 -1.99 -11.86 2.38
CA ILE A 224 -3.41 -11.87 2.71
C ILE A 224 -4.24 -11.50 1.49
N PHE A 225 -3.84 -10.44 0.77
CA PHE A 225 -4.52 -9.99 -0.44
C PHE A 225 -4.53 -11.07 -1.52
N GLY A 226 -3.41 -11.76 -1.74
CA GLY A 226 -3.36 -12.87 -2.69
C GLY A 226 -4.33 -14.02 -2.34
N ARG A 227 -4.54 -14.31 -1.06
CA ARG A 227 -5.54 -15.30 -0.62
C ARG A 227 -6.98 -14.80 -0.81
N ILE A 228 -7.23 -13.53 -0.51
CA ILE A 228 -8.53 -12.88 -0.73
C ILE A 228 -8.86 -12.87 -2.23
N GLU A 229 -7.92 -12.51 -3.10
CA GLU A 229 -8.10 -12.54 -4.55
C GLU A 229 -8.43 -13.94 -5.07
N GLN A 230 -7.71 -14.96 -4.59
CA GLN A 230 -7.99 -16.35 -4.94
C GLN A 230 -9.41 -16.77 -4.56
N GLU A 231 -9.91 -16.29 -3.43
CA GLU A 231 -11.30 -16.54 -3.02
C GLU A 231 -12.29 -15.77 -3.89
N ILE A 232 -12.06 -14.48 -4.13
CA ILE A 232 -12.90 -13.64 -5.01
C ILE A 232 -13.01 -14.25 -6.41
N ARG A 233 -11.93 -14.83 -6.95
CA ARG A 233 -11.92 -15.49 -8.27
C ARG A 233 -12.85 -16.70 -8.35
N LYS A 234 -13.24 -17.31 -7.23
CA LYS A 234 -14.22 -18.41 -7.18
C LYS A 234 -15.67 -17.92 -7.28
N HIS A 235 -15.88 -16.60 -7.18
CA HIS A 235 -17.19 -15.99 -7.31
C HIS A 235 -17.27 -15.28 -8.66
N ASP A 236 -18.01 -15.89 -9.58
CA ASP A 236 -18.24 -15.34 -10.93
C ASP A 236 -18.98 -14.01 -10.87
N SER A 237 -19.90 -13.86 -9.92
CA SER A 237 -20.71 -12.66 -9.73
C SER A 237 -20.73 -12.18 -8.27
N ILE A 238 -20.52 -10.89 -8.07
CA ILE A 238 -20.70 -10.19 -6.79
C ILE A 238 -21.36 -8.85 -7.11
N LEU A 239 -22.64 -8.72 -6.77
CA LEU A 239 -23.45 -7.55 -7.15
C LEU A 239 -23.67 -6.57 -5.99
N HIS A 240 -23.28 -6.93 -4.77
CA HIS A 240 -23.49 -6.11 -3.58
C HIS A 240 -22.23 -6.13 -2.69
N PRO A 241 -21.84 -5.01 -2.05
CA PRO A 241 -20.65 -4.95 -1.18
C PRO A 241 -20.61 -6.02 -0.10
N LYS A 242 -21.78 -6.40 0.42
CA LYS A 242 -21.93 -7.48 1.41
C LYS A 242 -21.26 -8.79 0.97
N GLY A 243 -21.32 -9.13 -0.33
CA GLY A 243 -20.64 -10.32 -0.85
C GLY A 243 -19.12 -10.26 -0.69
N TYR A 244 -18.52 -9.07 -0.89
CA TYR A 244 -17.11 -8.87 -0.56
C TYR A 244 -16.87 -8.94 0.95
N PHE A 245 -17.70 -8.30 1.77
CA PHE A 245 -17.53 -8.32 3.23
C PHE A 245 -17.55 -9.73 3.79
N ASP A 246 -18.43 -10.60 3.30
CA ASP A 246 -18.52 -11.99 3.71
C ASP A 246 -17.28 -12.80 3.35
N ILE A 247 -16.67 -12.53 2.18
CA ILE A 247 -15.37 -13.09 1.80
C ILE A 247 -14.26 -12.57 2.73
N LEU A 248 -14.18 -11.26 2.92
CA LEU A 248 -13.13 -10.60 3.72
C LEU A 248 -13.15 -11.05 5.18
N ARG A 249 -14.34 -11.28 5.75
CA ARG A 249 -14.52 -11.82 7.12
C ARG A 249 -13.92 -13.22 7.28
N LYS A 250 -13.62 -13.96 6.22
CA LYS A 250 -12.88 -15.23 6.35
C LYS A 250 -11.39 -15.01 6.67
N TYR A 251 -10.84 -13.83 6.34
CA TYR A 251 -9.40 -13.54 6.39
C TYR A 251 -8.99 -12.54 7.48
N GLY A 252 -9.93 -11.75 8.01
CA GLY A 252 -9.64 -10.77 9.05
C GLY A 252 -10.88 -10.16 9.70
N ASN A 253 -10.64 -9.19 10.57
CA ASN A 253 -11.66 -8.30 11.11
C ASN A 253 -12.00 -7.23 10.07
N VAL A 254 -13.25 -7.15 9.64
CA VAL A 254 -13.69 -6.19 8.63
C VAL A 254 -14.35 -4.99 9.30
N TYR A 255 -13.92 -3.79 8.92
CA TYR A 255 -14.44 -2.51 9.41
C TYR A 255 -15.00 -1.70 8.24
N ILE A 256 -16.32 -1.51 8.26
CA ILE A 256 -17.08 -0.85 7.20
C ILE A 256 -17.15 0.65 7.48
N TYR A 257 -16.79 1.46 6.50
CA TYR A 257 -16.81 2.91 6.63
C TYR A 257 -18.23 3.45 6.79
N GLY A 258 -18.43 4.32 7.78
CA GLY A 258 -19.74 4.85 8.17
C GLY A 258 -20.51 3.98 9.18
N GLU A 259 -20.06 2.74 9.40
CA GLU A 259 -20.63 1.83 10.41
C GLU A 259 -19.63 1.61 11.55
N ASP A 260 -18.47 1.02 11.23
CA ASP A 260 -17.47 0.60 12.22
C ASP A 260 -16.39 1.66 12.45
N TRP A 261 -16.13 2.51 11.46
CA TRP A 261 -15.08 3.54 11.50
C TRP A 261 -15.44 4.76 10.66
N HIS A 262 -14.82 5.89 11.01
CA HIS A 262 -15.00 7.17 10.34
C HIS A 262 -13.65 7.82 10.06
N ALA A 263 -13.59 8.67 9.04
CA ALA A 263 -12.38 9.34 8.62
C ALA A 263 -12.29 10.75 9.20
N LEU A 264 -11.06 11.23 9.36
CA LEU A 264 -10.73 12.57 9.84
C LEU A 264 -9.92 13.30 8.78
N ASN A 265 -10.10 14.61 8.67
CA ASN A 265 -9.41 15.44 7.69
C ASN A 265 -8.01 15.86 8.19
N PHE A 266 -7.08 14.91 8.15
CA PHE A 266 -5.68 15.14 8.52
C PHE A 266 -4.98 16.08 7.54
N LYS A 267 -5.24 15.96 6.23
CA LYS A 267 -4.56 16.72 5.17
C LYS A 267 -4.69 18.23 5.38
N GLU A 268 -5.91 18.71 5.59
CA GLU A 268 -6.16 20.14 5.81
C GLU A 268 -5.49 20.62 7.11
N LEU A 269 -5.63 19.85 8.18
CA LEU A 269 -5.07 20.26 9.46
C LEU A 269 -3.54 20.25 9.45
N VAL A 270 -2.91 19.24 8.85
CA VAL A 270 -1.45 19.17 8.68
C VAL A 270 -0.93 20.38 7.91
N HIS A 271 -1.60 20.79 6.83
CA HIS A 271 -1.21 21.97 6.06
C HIS A 271 -1.17 23.25 6.92
N SER A 272 -2.13 23.41 7.85
CA SER A 272 -2.16 24.55 8.77
C SER A 272 -1.16 24.46 9.94
N TYR A 273 -0.62 23.27 10.24
CA TYR A 273 0.27 23.01 11.40
C TYR A 273 1.74 22.85 11.05
N VAL A 274 2.06 22.25 9.91
CA VAL A 274 3.41 21.84 9.53
C VAL A 274 4.04 22.86 8.59
N LYS A 275 5.35 23.08 8.74
CA LYS A 275 6.14 23.94 7.86
C LYS A 275 6.10 23.42 6.41
N GLN A 276 5.87 24.32 5.46
CA GLN A 276 5.88 24.00 4.04
C GLN A 276 7.31 23.69 3.57
N GLN A 277 8.23 24.63 3.79
CA GLN A 277 9.66 24.39 3.61
C GLN A 277 10.21 23.58 4.78
N ARG A 278 10.89 22.48 4.44
CA ARG A 278 11.46 21.54 5.39
C ARG A 278 12.92 21.32 5.05
N THR A 279 13.71 21.04 6.08
CA THR A 279 15.13 20.71 5.96
C THR A 279 15.38 19.28 5.48
N PHE A 280 14.33 18.53 5.13
CA PHE A 280 14.44 17.17 4.60
C PHE A 280 13.28 16.85 3.65
N LYS A 281 13.55 15.95 2.70
CA LYS A 281 12.56 15.45 1.74
C LYS A 281 11.99 14.13 2.24
N VAL A 282 10.69 14.11 2.57
CA VAL A 282 9.99 12.88 2.99
C VAL A 282 10.14 11.80 1.92
N SER A 283 10.17 12.20 0.65
CA SER A 283 10.31 11.30 -0.49
C SER A 283 11.58 10.46 -0.47
N GLU A 284 12.66 10.96 0.14
CA GLU A 284 13.94 10.27 0.27
C GLU A 284 14.01 9.33 1.47
N ALA A 285 13.07 9.43 2.41
CA ALA A 285 13.12 8.66 3.65
C ALA A 285 13.16 7.14 3.40
N ARG A 286 13.96 6.43 4.17
CA ARG A 286 13.92 4.98 4.33
C ARG A 286 13.44 4.60 5.71
N MET A 287 13.75 5.44 6.69
CA MET A 287 13.21 5.34 8.04
C MET A 287 12.81 6.72 8.54
N LEU A 288 11.71 6.75 9.28
CA LEU A 288 11.30 7.88 10.10
C LEU A 288 11.18 7.41 11.55
N SER A 289 11.50 8.29 12.49
CA SER A 289 11.20 8.06 13.92
C SER A 289 10.41 9.22 14.51
N LEU A 290 9.49 8.88 15.41
CA LEU A 290 8.71 9.83 16.18
C LEU A 290 8.82 9.44 17.65
N THR A 291 9.79 10.04 18.33
CA THR A 291 10.07 9.82 19.76
C THR A 291 9.91 11.11 20.57
N ASN A 292 10.00 12.28 19.93
CA ASN A 292 9.88 13.61 20.55
C ASN A 292 8.91 14.49 19.72
N ASP A 293 8.87 15.81 19.98
CA ASP A 293 8.18 16.77 19.09
C ASP A 293 8.92 16.99 17.75
N GLN A 294 9.92 16.16 17.45
CA GLN A 294 10.72 16.16 16.24
C GLN A 294 10.52 14.86 15.46
N VAL A 295 10.73 14.95 14.16
CA VAL A 295 10.73 13.79 13.25
C VAL A 295 12.18 13.44 12.97
N GLY A 296 12.60 12.24 13.35
CA GLY A 296 13.87 11.66 12.92
C GLY A 296 13.76 11.17 11.49
N PHE A 297 14.81 11.40 10.71
CA PHE A 297 14.90 11.03 9.29
C PHE A 297 16.18 10.26 9.01
N LYS A 298 16.07 9.19 8.21
CA LYS A 298 17.19 8.52 7.54
C LYS A 298 16.87 8.27 6.07
N SER A 299 17.80 8.61 5.19
CA SER A 299 17.74 8.28 3.75
C SER A 299 18.24 6.85 3.44
N THR A 300 18.83 6.17 4.44
CA THR A 300 19.24 4.76 4.36
C THR A 300 18.73 4.00 5.59
N TYR A 301 18.88 2.68 5.63
CA TYR A 301 18.53 1.87 6.80
C TYR A 301 19.61 1.85 7.89
N ALA A 302 20.73 2.55 7.67
CA ALA A 302 21.86 2.60 8.58
C ALA A 302 22.17 4.05 8.98
N GLY A 303 23.01 4.21 10.01
CA GLY A 303 23.40 5.50 10.56
C GLY A 303 22.41 6.04 11.58
N GLU A 304 22.70 7.24 12.08
CA GLU A 304 21.90 7.94 13.09
C GLU A 304 20.73 8.73 12.48
N TYR A 305 19.70 9.00 13.29
CA TYR A 305 18.57 9.83 12.86
C TYR A 305 18.95 11.31 12.86
N CYS A 306 18.73 11.99 11.73
CA CYS A 306 18.72 13.45 11.68
C CYS A 306 17.35 13.95 12.17
N HIS A 307 17.30 14.77 13.21
CA HIS A 307 16.05 15.19 13.83
C HIS A 307 15.62 16.57 13.33
N HIS A 308 14.34 16.67 12.93
CA HIS A 308 13.79 17.87 12.30
C HIS A 308 12.52 18.34 13.01
N ALA A 309 12.47 19.64 13.34
CA ALA A 309 11.26 20.27 13.86
C ALA A 309 10.31 20.64 12.71
N VAL A 310 9.15 19.96 12.65
CA VAL A 310 8.20 20.10 11.55
C VAL A 310 7.07 21.10 11.82
N LEU A 311 6.76 21.44 13.07
CA LEU A 311 5.66 22.34 13.41
C LEU A 311 5.98 23.82 13.13
N LYS A 312 4.97 24.58 12.67
CA LYS A 312 5.00 26.04 12.63
C LYS A 312 5.13 26.60 14.05
N ARG A 313 5.70 27.81 14.18
CA ARG A 313 5.88 28.48 15.48
C ARG A 313 4.54 28.60 16.22
N GLY A 314 4.54 28.24 17.51
CA GLY A 314 3.35 28.31 18.38
C GLY A 314 2.35 27.15 18.22
N LYS A 315 2.49 26.29 17.20
CA LYS A 315 1.66 25.08 17.06
C LYS A 315 2.18 23.96 17.97
N LYS A 316 1.27 23.14 18.47
CA LYS A 316 1.56 21.96 19.30
C LYS A 316 0.72 20.78 18.83
N TRP A 317 1.29 19.58 18.85
CA TRP A 317 0.53 18.35 18.52
C TRP A 317 -0.61 18.08 19.50
N THR A 318 -0.53 18.57 20.74
CA THR A 318 -1.62 18.45 21.73
C THR A 318 -2.87 19.23 21.35
N SER A 319 -2.75 20.28 20.53
CA SER A 319 -3.89 21.03 19.98
C SER A 319 -4.34 20.51 18.61
N PHE A 320 -3.66 19.50 18.06
CA PHE A 320 -3.96 18.94 16.74
C PHE A 320 -5.22 18.07 16.81
N LYS A 321 -6.36 18.64 16.43
CA LYS A 321 -7.68 17.99 16.45
C LYS A 321 -8.32 18.05 15.06
N PRO A 322 -8.14 17.03 14.20
CA PRO A 322 -8.72 17.03 12.86
C PRO A 322 -10.24 16.90 12.94
N ALA A 323 -10.94 17.62 12.07
CA ALA A 323 -12.39 17.52 11.93
C ALA A 323 -12.78 16.18 11.28
N PRO A 324 -14.02 15.69 11.48
CA PRO A 324 -14.57 14.60 10.66
C PRO A 324 -14.46 14.91 9.17
N LEU A 325 -14.06 13.91 8.38
CA LEU A 325 -14.04 14.01 6.93
C LEU A 325 -15.44 13.70 6.40
N GLY A 326 -16.06 14.67 5.72
CA GLY A 326 -17.34 14.45 5.04
C GLY A 326 -17.22 13.42 3.91
N MET A 327 -18.33 12.76 3.59
CA MET A 327 -18.39 11.87 2.43
C MET A 327 -18.35 12.68 1.14
N VAL A 328 -17.47 12.30 0.22
CA VAL A 328 -17.33 12.92 -1.10
C VAL A 328 -17.26 11.82 -2.15
N SER A 329 -18.32 11.70 -2.94
CA SER A 329 -18.36 10.80 -4.09
C SER A 329 -17.38 11.27 -5.16
N THR A 330 -16.57 10.34 -5.69
CA THR A 330 -15.73 10.59 -6.87
C THR A 330 -16.26 9.89 -8.12
N VAL A 331 -17.51 9.41 -8.07
CA VAL A 331 -18.12 8.69 -9.19
C VAL A 331 -18.51 9.68 -10.28
N LYS A 332 -17.86 9.57 -11.45
CA LYS A 332 -18.19 10.35 -12.64
C LYS A 332 -19.50 9.88 -13.27
N LYS A 333 -20.25 10.78 -13.89
CA LYS A 333 -21.52 10.48 -14.58
C LYS A 333 -21.43 9.31 -15.56
N ALA A 334 -20.38 9.29 -16.39
CA ALA A 334 -20.19 8.23 -17.37
C ALA A 334 -19.92 6.85 -16.73
N LYS A 335 -19.29 6.80 -15.53
CA LYS A 335 -19.15 5.55 -14.76
C LYS A 335 -20.50 5.10 -14.20
N LYS A 336 -21.35 6.03 -13.76
CA LYS A 336 -22.73 5.71 -13.33
C LYS A 336 -23.53 5.08 -14.47
N GLU A 337 -23.52 5.69 -15.66
CA GLU A 337 -24.22 5.18 -16.85
C GLU A 337 -23.75 3.75 -17.20
N ASP A 338 -22.44 3.50 -17.19
CA ASP A 338 -21.89 2.15 -17.43
C ASP A 338 -22.40 1.14 -16.39
N VAL A 339 -22.40 1.50 -15.10
CA VAL A 339 -22.89 0.62 -14.03
C VAL A 339 -24.38 0.32 -14.18
N GLU A 340 -25.20 1.32 -14.48
CA GLU A 340 -26.64 1.15 -14.72
C GLU A 340 -26.91 0.22 -15.91
N ASN A 341 -26.17 0.41 -17.00
CA ASN A 341 -26.24 -0.46 -18.19
C ASN A 341 -25.87 -1.91 -17.85
N LEU A 342 -24.80 -2.12 -17.09
CA LEU A 342 -24.39 -3.47 -16.65
C LEU A 342 -25.47 -4.13 -15.78
N LEU A 343 -26.07 -3.40 -14.85
CA LEU A 343 -27.12 -3.92 -13.97
C LEU A 343 -28.38 -4.31 -14.74
N SER A 344 -28.77 -3.50 -15.74
CA SER A 344 -29.87 -3.82 -16.65
C SER A 344 -29.57 -5.08 -17.46
N ALA A 345 -28.35 -5.21 -18.00
CA ALA A 345 -27.95 -6.34 -18.84
C ALA A 345 -27.97 -7.68 -18.09
N ILE A 346 -27.64 -7.69 -16.79
CA ILE A 346 -27.66 -8.89 -15.96
C ILE A 346 -29.03 -9.18 -15.31
N GLY A 347 -30.02 -8.30 -15.47
CA GLY A 347 -31.32 -8.42 -14.80
C GLY A 347 -31.19 -8.36 -13.28
N ALA A 348 -30.45 -7.39 -12.74
CA ALA A 348 -30.23 -7.25 -11.31
C ALA A 348 -31.56 -7.14 -10.53
N SER A 349 -31.62 -7.76 -9.36
CA SER A 349 -32.80 -7.74 -8.49
C SER A 349 -33.06 -6.34 -7.90
N GLY A 350 -34.28 -6.10 -7.44
CA GLY A 350 -34.71 -4.78 -6.95
C GLY A 350 -33.89 -4.26 -5.76
N ASP A 351 -33.45 -5.14 -4.86
CA ASP A 351 -32.58 -4.81 -3.73
C ASP A 351 -31.18 -4.36 -4.16
N VAL A 352 -30.60 -5.04 -5.16
CA VAL A 352 -29.33 -4.68 -5.78
C VAL A 352 -29.47 -3.31 -6.44
N MET A 353 -30.51 -3.11 -7.25
CA MET A 353 -30.78 -1.82 -7.91
C MET A 353 -30.95 -0.67 -6.90
N ALA A 354 -31.64 -0.91 -5.78
CA ALA A 354 -31.82 0.09 -4.73
C ALA A 354 -30.50 0.57 -4.13
N PHE A 355 -29.55 -0.36 -3.90
CA PHE A 355 -28.20 0.00 -3.45
C PHE A 355 -27.50 0.95 -4.43
N TYR A 356 -27.47 0.60 -5.72
CA TYR A 356 -26.79 1.42 -6.73
C TYR A 356 -27.48 2.77 -6.95
N ASN A 357 -28.80 2.83 -6.93
CA ASN A 357 -29.54 4.09 -7.04
C ASN A 357 -29.17 5.07 -5.91
N ASN A 358 -28.99 4.56 -4.68
CA ASN A 358 -28.52 5.37 -3.56
C ASN A 358 -27.04 5.76 -3.74
N ALA A 359 -26.17 4.77 -3.95
CA ALA A 359 -24.72 4.96 -4.07
C ALA A 359 -24.32 5.92 -5.21
N LEU A 360 -25.11 5.94 -6.30
CA LEU A 360 -24.85 6.73 -7.50
C LEU A 360 -25.75 7.97 -7.61
N SER A 361 -26.44 8.34 -6.51
CA SER A 361 -27.28 9.54 -6.46
C SER A 361 -26.48 10.82 -6.69
N ASN A 362 -25.26 10.89 -6.13
CA ASN A 362 -24.36 12.02 -6.24
C ASN A 362 -23.17 11.69 -7.17
N THR A 363 -23.14 12.29 -8.35
CA THR A 363 -22.02 12.19 -9.31
C THR A 363 -21.27 13.51 -9.43
N THR A 364 -19.97 13.44 -9.72
CA THR A 364 -19.16 14.64 -10.02
C THR A 364 -19.25 14.98 -11.50
N ASP A 365 -19.85 16.13 -11.82
CA ASP A 365 -19.82 16.75 -13.15
C ASP A 365 -18.73 17.83 -13.16
N SER A 366 -17.48 17.46 -13.44
CA SER A 366 -16.48 18.43 -13.92
C SER A 366 -15.27 17.77 -14.55
N THR A 367 -15.04 18.16 -15.81
CA THR A 367 -13.87 17.97 -16.67
C THR A 367 -12.58 18.64 -16.15
N LYS A 368 -12.38 18.78 -14.83
CA LYS A 368 -11.22 19.51 -14.26
C LYS A 368 -10.23 18.68 -13.43
N ASP A 369 -10.49 17.42 -13.11
CA ASP A 369 -9.60 16.64 -12.22
C ASP A 369 -8.74 15.59 -12.95
N VAL A 370 -8.32 15.86 -14.19
CA VAL A 370 -7.44 14.93 -14.94
C VAL A 370 -5.93 15.26 -14.77
N GLU A 371 -5.56 16.38 -14.14
CA GLU A 371 -4.14 16.74 -14.00
C GLU A 371 -3.46 16.26 -12.70
N ASP A 372 -4.22 15.77 -11.70
CA ASP A 372 -3.65 15.38 -10.40
C ASP A 372 -3.32 13.88 -10.24
N GLU A 373 -3.63 13.04 -11.25
CA GLU A 373 -3.24 11.62 -11.20
C GLU A 373 -1.82 11.35 -11.75
N HIS A 374 -1.17 12.32 -12.41
CA HIS A 374 0.22 12.22 -12.87
C HIS A 374 1.11 13.44 -12.59
N SER A 375 0.64 14.48 -11.89
CA SER A 375 1.49 15.55 -11.39
C SER A 375 1.43 15.63 -9.85
N SER A 376 2.40 15.01 -9.19
CA SER A 376 2.74 15.41 -7.82
C SER A 376 4.24 15.23 -7.66
N GLU A 377 4.92 16.38 -7.66
CA GLU A 377 6.37 16.60 -7.56
C GLU A 377 7.16 16.44 -8.88
N SER A 378 6.83 17.25 -9.88
CA SER A 378 7.83 17.76 -10.82
C SER A 378 7.51 19.22 -11.15
N GLU A 379 7.63 20.12 -10.18
CA GLU A 379 7.79 21.54 -10.47
C GLU A 379 8.57 22.20 -9.31
N ASP A 380 9.70 22.79 -9.70
CA ASP A 380 10.69 23.60 -8.99
C ASP A 380 11.30 23.11 -7.67
N ASP A 381 12.45 22.45 -7.80
CA ASP A 381 13.61 22.63 -6.91
C ASP A 381 14.86 22.73 -7.81
N SER A 382 14.86 23.72 -8.70
CA SER A 382 16.07 24.20 -9.36
C SER A 382 16.84 25.01 -8.30
N VAL A 383 17.74 24.34 -7.57
CA VAL A 383 18.81 25.05 -6.86
C VAL A 383 19.93 25.22 -7.87
N ASP A 384 20.08 26.46 -8.34
CA ASP A 384 21.26 26.93 -9.04
C ASP A 384 22.52 26.47 -8.31
N HIS A 385 23.32 25.64 -8.99
CA HIS A 385 24.72 25.52 -8.67
C HIS A 385 25.46 26.55 -9.53
N GLU A 386 25.56 27.77 -9.02
CA GLU A 386 26.69 28.64 -9.34
C GLU A 386 27.81 28.40 -8.30
N GLN A 387 28.93 27.93 -8.85
CA GLN A 387 30.31 27.88 -8.34
C GLN A 387 30.69 26.80 -7.33
#